data_AF-A0A7C9DQT4-F1
#
_entry.id   AF-A0A7C9DQT4-F1
#
_cell.length_a   1.000
_cell.length_b   1.000
_cell.length_c   1.000
_cell.angle_alpha   90.00
_cell.angle_beta   90.00
_cell.angle_gamma   90.00
#
_symmetry.space_group_name_H-M   'P 1'
#
loop_
_entity.id
_entity.type
_entity.pdbx_description
1 polymer ?
#
loop_
_entity_poly.entity_id
_entity_poly.type
_entity_poly.pdbx_seq_one_letter_code
_entity_poly.pdbx_strand_id
1 'polypeptide(L)'
;SSDLILEAVASYDLWIWHTFFGCPGTLNDINVLDRSPVFQEFYDGRTPKCEYVVNGHKYNIGYYLSDGIYPRWVAFVKTVPLPQSPKDRLFAERQESVRKDVERAFGVL
;
A
#
# COMPACT_ATOMS: atom_id res chain seq x y z
N SER A 1 26.95 -0.48 -8.83
CA SER A 1 26.18 -0.86 -7.64
C SER A 1 25.01 -1.68 -8.13
N SER A 2 24.89 -2.95 -7.76
CA SER A 2 23.67 -3.72 -7.99
C SER A 2 22.78 -3.44 -6.78
N ASP A 3 22.04 -2.34 -6.85
CA ASP A 3 21.05 -2.05 -5.81
C ASP A 3 19.94 -3.12 -5.93
N LEU A 4 19.28 -3.48 -4.83
CA LEU A 4 18.24 -4.51 -4.77
C LEU A 4 16.98 -3.86 -4.21
N ILE A 5 15.83 -4.08 -4.84
CA ILE A 5 14.55 -3.65 -4.28
C ILE A 5 13.85 -4.84 -3.63
N LEU A 6 13.31 -4.63 -2.43
CA LEU A 6 12.44 -5.57 -1.72
C LEU A 6 11.02 -4.99 -1.64
N GLU A 7 10.07 -5.71 -2.21
CA GLU A 7 8.65 -5.56 -1.89
C GLU A 7 8.30 -6.58 -0.82
N ALA A 8 7.58 -6.17 0.23
CA ALA A 8 7.11 -7.09 1.26
C ALA A 8 5.69 -6.73 1.71
N VAL A 9 4.89 -7.75 1.99
CA VAL A 9 3.59 -7.62 2.65
C VAL A 9 3.71 -8.18 4.06
N ALA A 10 3.56 -7.33 5.07
CA ALA A 10 3.66 -7.71 6.47
C ALA A 10 2.37 -7.37 7.24
N SER A 11 2.03 -8.20 8.22
CA SER A 11 1.00 -7.86 9.21
C SER A 11 1.56 -7.00 10.35
N TYR A 12 0.67 -6.47 11.18
CA TYR A 12 1.01 -5.57 12.29
C TYR A 12 2.01 -6.17 13.31
N ASP A 13 1.98 -7.48 13.47
CA ASP A 13 2.89 -8.28 14.31
C ASP A 13 4.22 -8.61 13.64
N LEU A 14 4.54 -7.92 12.53
CA LEU A 14 5.77 -8.06 11.74
C LEU A 14 5.89 -9.39 10.97
N TRP A 15 4.83 -10.21 10.91
CA TRP A 15 4.85 -11.42 10.11
C TRP A 15 4.77 -11.08 8.62
N ILE A 16 5.71 -11.60 7.84
CA ILE A 16 5.81 -11.35 6.40
C ILE A 16 5.11 -12.48 5.64
N TRP A 17 4.07 -12.12 4.90
CA TRP A 17 3.26 -13.03 4.09
C TRP A 17 3.76 -13.17 2.66
N HIS A 18 4.49 -12.15 2.17
CA HIS A 18 5.00 -12.11 0.81
C HIS A 18 6.27 -11.27 0.75
N THR A 19 7.26 -11.71 -0.03
CA THR A 19 8.42 -10.91 -0.44
C THR A 19 8.71 -11.09 -1.91
N PHE A 20 9.15 -10.02 -2.56
CA PHE A 20 9.60 -10.03 -3.94
C PHE A 20 10.86 -9.17 -4.08
N PHE A 21 11.84 -9.69 -4.83
CA PHE A 21 13.12 -9.03 -5.08
C PHE A 21 13.23 -8.59 -6.54
N GLY A 22 13.57 -7.32 -6.77
CA GLY A 22 13.68 -6.74 -8.11
C GLY A 22 14.94 -5.92 -8.33
N CYS A 23 15.31 -5.73 -9.59
CA CYS A 23 16.39 -4.83 -9.99
C CYS A 23 15.89 -3.37 -10.06
N PRO A 24 16.61 -2.40 -9.49
CA PRO A 24 16.25 -0.99 -9.48
C PRO A 24 16.43 -0.28 -10.82
N GLY A 25 15.67 0.80 -10.99
CA GLY A 25 15.67 1.69 -12.16
C GLY A 25 15.30 3.12 -11.75
N THR A 26 15.05 4.02 -12.72
CA THR A 26 14.60 5.38 -12.40
C THR A 26 13.12 5.36 -12.05
N LEU A 27 12.76 5.72 -10.80
CA LEU A 27 11.44 5.58 -10.14
C LEU A 27 11.16 4.19 -9.54
N ASN A 28 12.02 3.74 -8.62
CA ASN A 28 11.95 2.42 -7.97
C ASN A 28 10.56 2.04 -7.44
N ASP A 29 9.84 2.94 -6.76
CA ASP A 29 8.53 2.61 -6.18
C ASP A 29 7.45 2.34 -7.25
N ILE A 30 7.43 3.13 -8.34
CA ILE A 30 6.48 2.92 -9.44
C ILE A 30 6.85 1.67 -10.25
N ASN A 31 8.14 1.44 -10.48
CA ASN A 31 8.63 0.27 -11.19
C ASN A 31 8.38 -1.03 -10.41
N VAL A 32 8.37 -0.97 -9.07
CA VAL A 32 7.96 -2.09 -8.21
C VAL A 32 6.48 -2.39 -8.40
N LEU A 33 5.61 -1.39 -8.37
CA LEU A 33 4.18 -1.61 -8.59
C LEU A 33 3.88 -2.29 -9.93
N ASP A 34 4.53 -1.84 -11.01
CA ASP A 34 4.33 -2.39 -12.35
C ASP A 34 4.78 -3.87 -12.47
N ARG A 35 5.68 -4.31 -11.59
CA ARG A 35 6.25 -5.66 -11.58
C ARG A 35 5.76 -6.52 -10.41
N SER A 36 4.95 -5.96 -9.53
CA SER A 36 4.47 -6.62 -8.33
C SER A 36 3.50 -7.73 -8.68
N PRO A 37 3.75 -8.98 -8.25
CA PRO A 37 2.80 -10.08 -8.43
C PRO A 37 1.45 -9.79 -7.78
N VAL A 38 1.42 -9.07 -6.65
CA VAL A 38 0.20 -8.69 -5.94
C VAL A 38 -0.65 -7.75 -6.79
N PHE A 39 -0.02 -6.78 -7.44
CA PHE A 39 -0.73 -5.86 -8.34
C PHE A 39 -1.04 -6.52 -9.70
N GLN A 40 -0.25 -7.49 -10.16
CA GLN A 40 -0.58 -8.28 -11.35
C GLN A 40 -1.88 -9.06 -11.17
N GLU A 41 -2.11 -9.68 -10.01
CA GLU A 41 -3.39 -10.32 -9.71
C GLU A 41 -4.56 -9.33 -9.73
N PHE A 42 -4.31 -8.08 -9.34
CA PHE A 42 -5.30 -7.00 -9.44
C PHE A 42 -5.61 -6.62 -10.89
N TYR A 43 -4.60 -6.45 -11.74
CA TYR A 43 -4.79 -6.20 -13.16
C TYR A 43 -5.52 -7.34 -13.87
N ASP A 44 -5.22 -8.58 -13.49
CA ASP A 44 -5.84 -9.77 -14.08
C ASP A 44 -7.26 -10.05 -13.55
N GLY A 45 -7.77 -9.23 -12.61
CA GLY A 45 -9.07 -9.42 -11.98
C GLY A 45 -9.13 -10.66 -11.08
N ARG A 46 -7.98 -11.16 -10.62
CA ARG A 46 -7.81 -12.35 -9.78
C ARG A 46 -7.60 -12.03 -8.30
N THR A 47 -7.65 -10.75 -7.91
CA THR A 47 -7.54 -10.34 -6.50
C THR A 47 -8.54 -11.08 -5.61
N PRO A 48 -8.14 -11.46 -4.38
CA PRO A 48 -9.05 -12.01 -3.39
C PRO A 48 -10.30 -11.15 -3.21
N LYS A 49 -11.47 -11.80 -3.17
CA LYS A 49 -12.72 -11.11 -2.90
C LYS A 49 -12.72 -10.60 -1.46
N CYS A 50 -12.90 -9.30 -1.29
CA CYS A 50 -13.01 -8.66 0.02
C CYS A 50 -14.35 -7.94 0.09
N GLU A 51 -15.27 -8.41 0.92
CA GLU A 51 -16.56 -7.74 1.12
C GLU A 51 -16.55 -6.90 2.39
N TYR A 52 -16.74 -5.58 2.25
CA TYR A 52 -16.86 -4.68 3.40
C TYR A 52 -17.76 -3.47 3.07
N VAL A 53 -18.18 -2.75 4.12
CA VAL A 53 -19.05 -1.58 4.00
C VAL A 53 -18.38 -0.35 4.62
N VAL A 54 -18.25 0.73 3.85
CA VAL A 54 -17.79 2.04 4.35
C VAL A 54 -18.86 3.07 4.05
N ASN A 55 -19.32 3.80 5.07
CA ASN A 55 -20.37 4.82 4.94
C ASN A 55 -21.63 4.31 4.18
N GLY A 56 -22.01 3.04 4.37
CA GLY A 56 -23.16 2.43 3.70
C GLY A 56 -22.89 1.94 2.27
N HIS A 57 -21.70 2.16 1.73
CA HIS A 57 -21.31 1.67 0.40
C HIS A 57 -20.61 0.32 0.53
N LYS A 58 -21.06 -0.67 -0.24
CA LYS A 58 -20.44 -1.99 -0.33
C LYS A 58 -19.25 -1.94 -1.28
N TYR A 59 -18.14 -2.53 -0.85
CA TYR A 59 -16.93 -2.72 -1.64
C TYR A 59 -16.63 -4.21 -1.73
N ASN A 60 -16.15 -4.64 -2.89
CA ASN A 60 -15.82 -6.03 -3.20
C ASN A 60 -14.34 -6.21 -3.60
N ILE A 61 -13.55 -5.12 -3.56
CA ILE A 61 -12.12 -5.08 -3.84
C ILE A 61 -11.41 -4.57 -2.58
N GLY A 62 -10.25 -5.13 -2.26
CA GLY A 62 -9.39 -4.60 -1.22
C GLY A 62 -8.90 -3.18 -1.56
N TYR A 63 -8.47 -2.44 -0.53
CA TYR A 63 -7.82 -1.14 -0.70
C TYR A 63 -6.41 -1.16 -0.10
N TYR A 64 -5.52 -0.38 -0.69
CA TYR A 64 -4.15 -0.17 -0.23
C TYR A 64 -3.97 1.29 0.16
N LEU A 65 -3.35 1.52 1.32
CA LEU A 65 -2.96 2.85 1.76
C LEU A 65 -1.72 3.28 0.97
N SER A 66 -1.85 4.34 0.19
CA SER A 66 -0.75 4.87 -0.61
C SER A 66 -0.39 6.30 -0.15
N ASP A 67 0.84 6.71 -0.38
CA ASP A 67 1.22 8.11 -0.22
C ASP A 67 0.82 8.95 -1.46
N GLY A 68 1.29 10.20 -1.49
CA GLY A 68 0.98 11.14 -2.55
C GLY A 68 1.68 10.87 -3.89
N ILE A 69 2.74 10.05 -3.94
CA ILE A 69 3.55 9.88 -5.16
C ILE A 69 2.95 8.89 -6.16
N TYR A 70 2.09 7.98 -5.67
CA TYR A 70 1.42 7.01 -6.53
C TYR A 70 0.34 7.64 -7.42
N PRO A 71 0.05 7.09 -8.61
CA PRO A 71 -1.05 7.54 -9.44
C PRO A 71 -2.41 7.33 -8.76
N ARG A 72 -3.48 7.95 -9.27
CA ARG A 72 -4.85 7.69 -8.78
C ARG A 72 -5.36 6.37 -9.33
N TRP A 73 -5.55 5.37 -8.48
CA TRP A 73 -6.17 4.08 -8.82
C TRP A 73 -7.35 3.76 -7.90
N VAL A 74 -8.26 2.88 -8.37
CA VAL A 74 -9.50 2.53 -7.66
C VAL A 74 -9.25 1.81 -6.32
N ALA A 75 -8.12 1.10 -6.19
CA ALA A 75 -7.73 0.42 -4.97
C ALA A 75 -6.87 1.29 -4.04
N PHE A 76 -6.42 2.48 -4.47
CA PHE A 76 -5.54 3.32 -3.68
C PHE A 76 -6.30 4.36 -2.88
N VAL A 77 -6.09 4.31 -1.56
CA VAL A 77 -6.58 5.31 -0.62
C VAL A 77 -5.40 6.17 -0.20
N LYS A 78 -5.39 7.41 -0.68
CA LYS A 78 -4.35 8.40 -0.37
C LYS A 78 -4.64 9.12 0.94
N THR A 79 -3.58 9.52 1.64
CA THR A 79 -3.68 10.50 2.73
C THR A 79 -4.35 11.78 2.21
N VAL A 80 -5.18 12.39 3.06
CA VAL A 80 -5.78 13.70 2.79
C VAL A 80 -4.68 14.77 2.85
N PRO A 81 -4.36 15.46 1.72
CA PRO A 81 -3.38 16.52 1.75
C PRO A 81 -3.94 17.72 2.52
N LEU A 82 -3.14 18.28 3.43
CA LEU A 82 -3.50 19.46 4.24
C LEU A 82 -4.84 19.29 4.97
N PRO A 83 -4.96 18.35 5.93
CA PRO A 83 -6.22 18.05 6.60
C PRO A 83 -6.77 19.28 7.34
N GLN A 84 -7.97 19.71 6.97
CA GLN A 84 -8.61 20.93 7.52
C GLN A 84 -9.61 20.59 8.64
N SER A 85 -10.31 19.47 8.53
CA SER A 85 -11.29 19.05 9.55
C SER A 85 -10.67 18.12 10.60
N PRO A 86 -11.27 18.02 11.80
CA PRO A 86 -10.85 17.02 12.80
C PRO A 86 -10.89 15.59 12.28
N LYS A 87 -11.85 15.27 11.39
CA LYS A 87 -11.97 13.94 10.77
C LYS A 87 -10.83 13.67 9.80
N ASP A 88 -10.45 14.66 8.99
CA ASP A 88 -9.34 14.52 8.05
C ASP A 88 -8.01 14.36 8.78
N ARG A 89 -7.82 15.10 9.88
CA ARG A 89 -6.64 14.96 10.74
C ARG A 89 -6.55 13.57 11.34
N LEU A 90 -7.64 13.08 11.93
CA LEU A 90 -7.67 11.74 12.51
C LEU A 90 -7.40 10.67 11.45
N PHE A 91 -7.96 10.81 10.25
CA PHE A 91 -7.72 9.89 9.15
C PHE A 91 -6.24 9.88 8.73
N ALA A 92 -5.67 11.07 8.50
CA ALA A 92 -4.26 11.22 8.14
C ALA A 92 -3.33 10.64 9.23
N GLU A 93 -3.54 11.01 10.50
CA GLU A 93 -2.73 10.52 11.63
C GLU A 93 -2.74 8.98 11.74
N ARG A 94 -3.90 8.35 11.55
CA ARG A 94 -4.03 6.88 11.56
C ARG A 94 -3.32 6.23 10.36
N GLN A 95 -3.51 6.78 9.17
CA GLN A 95 -2.85 6.27 7.96
C GLN A 95 -1.32 6.37 8.06
N GLU A 96 -0.81 7.50 8.56
CA GLU A 96 0.62 7.71 8.75
C GLU A 96 1.20 6.80 9.84
N SER A 97 0.45 6.52 10.91
CA SER A 97 0.87 5.56 11.94
C SER A 97 1.03 4.15 11.38
N VAL A 98 0.05 3.68 10.61
CA VAL A 98 0.11 2.35 9.98
C VAL A 98 1.30 2.25 9.02
N ARG A 99 1.58 3.31 8.26
CA ARG A 99 2.74 3.34 7.37
C ARG A 99 4.06 3.29 8.15
N LYS A 100 4.17 3.98 9.29
CA LYS A 100 5.35 3.87 10.18
C LYS A 100 5.52 2.46 10.75
N ASP A 101 4.43 1.75 11.02
CA ASP A 101 4.51 0.35 11.44
C ASP A 101 5.05 -0.55 10.32
N VAL A 102 4.69 -0.28 9.07
CA VAL A 102 5.29 -0.97 7.90
C VAL A 102 6.78 -0.63 7.77
N GLU A 103 7.15 0.65 7.82
CA GLU A 103 8.56 1.09 7.80
C GLU A 103 9.36 0.45 8.95
N ARG A 104 8.76 0.28 10.14
CA ARG A 104 9.37 -0.43 11.27
C ARG A 104 9.64 -1.90 10.95
N ALA A 105 8.71 -2.59 10.26
CA ALA A 105 8.94 -3.98 9.85
C ALA A 105 10.16 -4.10 8.93
N PHE A 106 10.32 -3.17 8.00
CA PHE A 106 11.52 -3.10 7.15
C PHE A 106 12.80 -2.75 7.94
N GLY A 107 12.72 -1.87 8.95
CA GLY A 107 13.88 -1.51 9.77
C GLY A 107 14.36 -2.62 10.72
N VAL A 108 13.58 -3.67 10.93
CA VAL A 108 13.95 -4.86 11.72
C VAL A 108 14.63 -5.94 10.86
N LEU A 109 14.41 -5.93 9.54
CA LEU A 109 15.02 -6.87 8.57
C LEU A 109 16.48 -6.49 8.27
#